data_AF-A0AA38LPR5-F1
#
_entry.id   AF-A0AA38LPR5-F1
#
_cell.length_a   1.000
_cell.length_b   1.000
_cell.length_c   1.000
_cell.angle_alpha   90.00
_cell.angle_beta   90.00
_cell.angle_gamma   90.00
#
_symmetry.space_group_name_H-M   'P 1'
#
loop_
_entity.id
_entity.type
_entity.pdbx_description
1 polymer ?
#
loop_
_entity_poly.entity_id
_entity_poly.type
_entity_poly.pdbx_seq_one_letter_code
_entity_poly.pdbx_strand_id
1 'polypeptide(L)'
;MASRFLNRALMRQAVKTLTKPSQIRKQSTAAVAVVTPLEETSVEGGIIMKGVKIAGRPLYLDMQATSPVDPRVLDAMLPYYMHRYGNPHSRTHLFGWESDSAVEKAREQVAGLIGASPKEIIFTSGATESNNISIKGVMHFYRDKKKHVITTQTEHKCVLDSCRHLQQEGFEVTYLPVKKDGLIDLDQLRAAIRPDTGLISIMTVNNEIGVIQPVVEIGEIC
;
A
#
# COMPACT_ATOMS: atom_id res chain seq x y z
N MET A 1 8.77 38.70 55.03
CA MET A 1 9.02 39.93 54.23
C MET A 1 10.40 39.85 53.56
N ALA A 2 10.65 38.82 52.74
CA ALA A 2 11.97 38.54 52.13
C ALA A 2 11.86 37.66 50.87
N SER A 3 10.94 37.98 49.95
CA SER A 3 10.73 37.18 48.72
C SER A 3 10.53 38.01 47.44
N ARG A 4 10.47 39.34 47.54
CA ARG A 4 10.31 40.24 46.37
C ARG A 4 11.59 40.91 45.86
N PHE A 5 12.74 40.68 46.49
CA PHE A 5 14.03 41.29 46.09
C PHE A 5 14.98 40.37 45.32
N LEU A 6 14.74 39.05 45.25
CA LEU A 6 15.60 38.13 44.50
C LEU A 6 15.28 38.04 43.00
N ASN A 7 14.07 38.41 42.56
CA ASN A 7 13.64 38.24 41.16
C ASN A 7 14.07 39.36 40.19
N ARG A 8 14.70 40.44 40.67
CA ARG A 8 15.21 41.52 39.79
C ARG A 8 16.71 41.42 39.49
N ALA A 9 17.47 40.63 40.25
CA ALA A 9 18.91 40.47 40.05
C ALA A 9 19.25 39.40 38.99
N LEU A 10 18.50 38.29 38.94
CA LEU A 10 18.70 37.20 37.97
C LEU A 10 18.30 37.58 36.53
N MET A 11 17.33 38.49 36.36
CA MET A 11 16.91 39.00 35.04
C MET A 11 17.88 40.02 34.41
N ARG A 12 18.81 40.61 35.18
CA ARG A 12 19.79 41.58 34.67
C ARG A 12 21.13 40.97 34.26
N GLN A 13 21.39 39.73 34.66
CA GLN A 13 22.60 39.00 34.26
C GLN A 13 22.40 38.16 32.98
N ALA A 14 21.16 37.82 32.63
CA ALA A 14 20.84 37.06 31.42
C ALA A 14 20.83 37.89 30.12
N VAL A 15 20.84 39.23 30.19
CA VAL A 15 20.75 40.12 29.02
C VAL A 15 22.13 40.65 28.56
N LYS A 16 23.21 40.41 29.32
CA LYS A 16 24.53 41.03 29.07
C LYS A 16 25.62 40.13 28.48
N THR A 17 25.31 38.91 28.07
CA THR A 17 26.28 37.96 27.48
C THR A 17 26.03 37.60 26.01
N LEU A 18 25.15 38.32 25.30
CA LEU A 18 24.78 38.00 23.91
C LEU A 18 25.30 38.96 22.83
N THR A 19 26.32 39.77 23.13
CA THR A 19 26.97 40.61 22.11
C THR A 19 28.48 40.39 22.09
N LYS A 20 28.92 39.27 21.50
CA LYS A 20 30.24 39.17 20.87
C LYS A 20 30.01 38.85 19.39
N PRO A 21 30.50 39.65 18.44
CA PRO A 21 30.41 39.32 17.03
C PRO A 21 31.39 38.16 16.77
N SER A 22 30.87 36.94 16.66
CA SER A 22 31.63 35.82 16.11
C SER A 22 31.83 36.07 14.62
N GLN A 23 33.08 36.05 14.16
CA GLN A 23 33.44 36.13 12.75
C GLN A 23 32.75 34.99 11.98
N ILE A 24 31.67 35.32 11.26
CA ILE A 24 30.97 34.40 10.39
C ILE A 24 31.86 34.16 9.17
N ARG A 25 32.26 32.90 9.01
CA ARG A 25 32.94 32.37 7.83
C ARG A 25 32.02 32.60 6.62
N LYS A 26 32.37 33.56 5.75
CA LYS A 26 31.71 33.79 4.47
C LYS A 26 31.97 32.60 3.56
N GLN A 27 31.12 31.58 3.61
CA GLN A 27 30.89 30.59 2.54
C GLN A 27 29.77 29.64 2.99
N SER A 28 28.52 30.06 2.78
CA SER A 28 27.38 29.17 2.71
C SER A 28 26.39 29.76 1.72
N THR A 29 26.40 29.23 0.50
CA THR A 29 25.50 29.59 -0.60
C THR A 29 24.31 28.65 -0.62
N ALA A 30 23.59 28.52 0.50
CA ALA A 30 22.25 27.96 0.49
C ALA A 30 21.29 29.11 0.18
N ALA A 31 21.05 29.34 -1.11
CA ALA A 31 19.98 30.22 -1.54
C ALA A 31 18.67 29.67 -0.98
N VAL A 32 17.96 30.47 -0.20
CA VAL A 32 16.56 30.23 0.14
C VAL A 32 15.81 30.25 -1.18
N ALA A 33 15.48 29.06 -1.70
CA ALA A 33 14.59 28.94 -2.84
C ALA A 33 13.24 29.46 -2.39
N VAL A 34 12.94 30.72 -2.74
CA VAL A 34 11.57 31.20 -2.84
C VAL A 34 10.88 30.18 -3.72
N VAL A 35 9.85 29.52 -3.21
CA VAL A 35 8.93 28.76 -4.05
C VAL A 35 8.25 29.80 -4.92
N THR A 36 8.84 30.09 -6.06
CA THR A 36 8.15 30.71 -7.18
C THR A 36 6.92 29.85 -7.43
N PRO A 37 5.71 30.44 -7.54
CA PRO A 37 4.60 29.71 -8.12
C PRO A 37 5.13 29.08 -9.39
N LEU A 38 4.96 27.76 -9.53
CA LEU A 38 5.26 27.07 -10.77
C LEU A 38 4.59 27.90 -11.86
N GLU A 39 5.39 28.57 -12.70
CA GLU A 39 4.88 29.11 -13.95
C GLU A 39 4.16 27.93 -14.59
N GLU A 40 2.85 28.08 -14.80
CA GLU A 40 2.10 27.18 -15.64
C GLU A 40 2.84 27.19 -16.97
N THR A 41 3.71 26.21 -17.19
CA THR A 41 4.10 25.83 -18.53
C THR A 41 2.79 25.40 -19.16
N SER A 42 2.13 26.36 -19.79
CA SER A 42 1.04 26.16 -20.71
C SER A 42 1.53 25.04 -21.60
N VAL A 43 0.92 23.87 -21.46
CA VAL A 43 1.08 22.81 -22.44
C VAL A 43 0.39 23.37 -23.68
N GLU A 44 1.13 24.16 -24.47
CA GLU A 44 0.70 24.70 -25.75
C GLU A 44 0.56 23.53 -26.71
N GLY A 45 -0.59 22.88 -26.61
CA GLY A 45 -0.85 21.61 -27.28
C GLY A 45 -2.10 20.99 -26.69
N GLY A 46 -3.25 21.63 -26.92
CA GLY A 46 -4.52 21.04 -26.52
C GLY A 46 -4.74 19.73 -27.26
N ILE A 47 -5.13 18.68 -26.54
CA ILE A 47 -5.46 17.39 -27.15
C ILE A 47 -6.88 17.51 -27.71
N ILE A 48 -7.05 17.25 -29.01
CA ILE A 48 -8.37 17.11 -29.63
C ILE A 48 -8.79 15.65 -29.49
N MET A 49 -9.78 15.39 -28.64
CA MET A 49 -10.37 14.06 -28.48
C MET A 49 -11.87 14.15 -28.73
N LYS A 50 -12.39 13.35 -29.67
CA LYS A 50 -13.82 13.33 -30.07
C LYS A 50 -14.40 14.72 -30.38
N GLY A 51 -13.62 15.60 -31.02
CA GLY A 51 -14.06 16.95 -31.41
C GLY A 51 -14.02 18.01 -30.29
N VAL A 52 -13.55 17.66 -29.09
CA VAL A 52 -13.38 18.60 -27.97
C VAL A 52 -11.90 18.95 -27.84
N LYS A 53 -11.57 20.25 -27.83
CA LYS A 53 -10.23 20.76 -27.52
C LYS A 53 -10.07 20.81 -26.01
N ILE A 54 -9.29 19.88 -25.45
CA ILE A 54 -8.94 19.87 -24.03
C ILE A 54 -7.68 20.72 -23.86
N ALA A 55 -7.76 21.78 -23.07
CA ALA A 55 -6.62 22.62 -22.71
C ALA A 55 -6.20 22.34 -21.26
N GLY A 56 -4.89 22.28 -21.00
CA GLY A 56 -4.35 21.92 -19.68
C GLY A 56 -4.32 20.42 -19.40
N ARG A 57 -3.88 20.03 -18.20
CA ARG A 57 -3.92 18.63 -17.74
C ARG A 57 -5.30 18.32 -17.15
N PRO A 58 -5.90 17.16 -17.49
CA PRO A 58 -7.20 16.78 -16.92
C PRO A 58 -7.08 16.50 -15.43
N LEU A 59 -8.18 16.72 -14.69
CA LEU A 59 -8.30 16.22 -13.33
C LEU A 59 -8.32 14.69 -13.34
N TYR A 60 -7.53 14.07 -12.48
CA TYR A 60 -7.46 12.63 -12.36
C TYR A 60 -8.45 12.13 -11.30
N LEU A 61 -9.56 11.55 -11.74
CA LEU A 61 -10.64 11.04 -10.89
C LEU A 61 -10.79 9.51 -11.03
N ASP A 62 -9.66 8.81 -11.18
CA ASP A 62 -9.59 7.37 -11.46
C ASP A 62 -8.57 6.65 -10.53
N MET A 63 -8.55 7.06 -9.26
CA MET A 63 -7.56 6.58 -8.26
C MET A 63 -7.71 5.08 -7.93
N GLN A 64 -8.87 4.48 -8.23
CA GLN A 64 -9.11 3.05 -8.07
C GLN A 64 -8.43 2.21 -9.15
N ALA A 65 -8.18 2.78 -10.34
CA ALA A 65 -7.44 2.09 -11.40
C ALA A 65 -5.93 2.05 -11.09
N THR A 66 -5.36 3.19 -10.69
CA THR A 66 -4.00 3.30 -10.16
C THR A 66 -3.80 4.63 -9.43
N SER A 67 -2.73 4.76 -8.67
CA SER A 67 -2.41 5.99 -7.93
C SER A 67 -1.04 6.55 -8.33
N PRO A 68 -0.85 7.88 -8.30
CA PRO A 68 0.47 8.47 -8.46
C PRO A 68 1.37 8.05 -7.29
N VAL A 69 2.64 7.76 -7.60
CA VAL A 69 3.64 7.43 -6.59
C VAL A 69 3.88 8.65 -5.69
N ASP A 70 3.79 8.46 -4.38
CA ASP A 70 4.12 9.51 -3.40
C ASP A 70 5.60 9.92 -3.56
N PRO A 71 5.94 11.22 -3.60
CA PRO A 71 7.32 11.67 -3.74
C PRO A 71 8.30 11.06 -2.72
N ARG A 72 7.84 10.77 -1.50
CA ARG A 72 8.64 10.12 -0.45
C ARG A 72 8.94 8.66 -0.78
N VAL A 73 8.03 7.97 -1.47
CA VAL A 73 8.24 6.61 -1.97
C VAL A 73 9.28 6.63 -3.09
N LEU A 74 9.16 7.57 -4.03
CA LEU A 74 10.13 7.71 -5.12
C LEU A 74 11.54 8.01 -4.57
N ASP A 75 11.66 8.96 -3.64
CA ASP A 75 12.93 9.31 -3.00
C ASP A 75 13.57 8.10 -2.29
N ALA A 76 12.76 7.28 -1.61
CA ALA A 76 13.24 6.04 -0.99
C ALA A 76 13.68 4.97 -2.00
N MET A 77 13.08 4.94 -3.19
CA MET A 77 13.40 3.97 -4.25
C MET A 77 14.67 4.33 -5.03
N LEU A 78 14.90 5.61 -5.32
CA LEU A 78 15.98 6.08 -6.19
C LEU A 78 17.39 5.55 -5.85
N PRO A 79 17.81 5.45 -4.56
CA PRO A 79 19.12 4.90 -4.22
C PRO A 79 19.38 3.49 -4.78
N TYR A 80 18.34 2.65 -4.81
CA TYR A 80 18.43 1.25 -5.27
C TYR A 80 18.51 1.13 -6.80
N TYR A 81 18.11 2.17 -7.53
CA TYR A 81 18.28 2.25 -8.99
C TYR A 81 19.66 2.80 -9.40
N MET A 82 20.34 3.53 -8.52
CA MET A 82 21.57 4.22 -8.87
C MET A 82 22.84 3.52 -8.35
N HIS A 83 22.93 3.31 -7.03
CA HIS A 83 24.19 2.86 -6.41
C HIS A 83 24.04 1.70 -5.43
N ARG A 84 22.80 1.33 -5.03
CA ARG A 84 22.49 0.14 -4.22
C ARG A 84 21.72 -0.91 -5.04
N TYR A 85 22.28 -1.29 -6.18
CA TYR A 85 21.63 -2.14 -7.19
C TYR A 85 21.89 -3.65 -6.99
N GLY A 86 22.48 -4.05 -5.86
CA GLY A 86 22.87 -5.43 -5.63
C GLY A 86 21.67 -6.38 -5.56
N ASN A 87 21.89 -7.64 -5.94
CA ASN A 87 20.88 -8.69 -5.77
C ASN A 87 20.83 -9.09 -4.27
N PRO A 88 19.67 -9.02 -3.59
CA PRO A 88 19.55 -9.40 -2.18
C PRO A 88 19.93 -10.87 -1.90
N HIS A 89 19.90 -11.74 -2.90
CA HIS A 89 20.32 -13.14 -2.76
C HIS A 89 21.85 -13.35 -2.82
N SER A 90 22.62 -12.31 -3.12
CA SER A 90 24.08 -12.38 -3.11
C SER A 90 24.63 -12.33 -1.68
N ARG A 91 24.99 -13.49 -1.13
CA ARG A 91 25.41 -13.62 0.28
C ARG A 91 26.89 -13.34 0.56
N THR A 92 27.70 -13.08 -0.46
CA THR A 92 29.18 -13.05 -0.32
C THR A 92 29.79 -11.66 -0.35
N HIS A 93 29.02 -10.62 -0.63
CA HIS A 93 29.55 -9.27 -0.80
C HIS A 93 28.58 -8.18 -0.32
N LEU A 94 29.14 -7.00 -0.03
CA LEU A 94 28.41 -5.86 0.55
C LEU A 94 27.16 -5.46 -0.25
N PHE A 95 27.25 -5.42 -1.59
CA PHE A 95 26.10 -5.05 -2.42
C PHE A 95 24.88 -5.95 -2.22
N GLY A 96 25.06 -7.23 -1.87
CA GLY A 96 23.93 -8.11 -1.62
C GLY A 96 23.39 -7.94 -0.20
N TRP A 97 24.27 -7.78 0.79
CA TRP A 97 23.89 -7.54 2.19
C TRP A 97 23.11 -6.24 2.37
N GLU A 98 23.49 -5.16 1.69
CA GLU A 98 22.75 -3.89 1.77
C GLU A 98 21.35 -3.99 1.13
N SER A 99 21.22 -4.69 0.00
CA SER A 99 19.94 -4.92 -0.66
C SER A 99 19.03 -5.85 0.14
N ASP A 100 19.59 -6.91 0.73
CA ASP A 100 18.86 -7.82 1.61
C ASP A 100 18.30 -7.08 2.83
N SER A 101 19.13 -6.27 3.49
CA SER A 101 18.69 -5.43 4.62
C SER A 101 17.56 -4.46 4.22
N ALA A 102 17.59 -3.93 3.00
CA ALA A 102 16.52 -3.07 2.49
C ALA A 102 15.21 -3.83 2.25
N VAL A 103 15.28 -5.04 1.70
CA VAL A 103 14.12 -5.91 1.48
C VAL A 103 13.49 -6.31 2.81
N GLU A 104 14.29 -6.70 3.80
CA GLU A 104 13.78 -7.08 5.12
C GLU A 104 13.16 -5.90 5.87
N LYS A 105 13.76 -4.70 5.76
CA LYS A 105 13.14 -3.48 6.29
C LYS A 105 11.79 -3.18 5.62
N ALA A 106 11.70 -3.31 4.30
CA ALA A 106 10.43 -3.13 3.59
C ALA A 106 9.38 -4.17 4.03
N ARG A 107 9.83 -5.42 4.25
CA ARG A 107 8.97 -6.50 4.76
C ARG A 107 8.41 -6.17 6.14
N GLU A 108 9.24 -5.67 7.05
CA GLU A 108 8.81 -5.20 8.38
C GLU A 108 7.80 -4.06 8.31
N GLN A 109 7.99 -3.11 7.40
CA GLN A 109 7.06 -1.98 7.21
C GLN A 109 5.68 -2.45 6.72
N VAL A 110 5.64 -3.40 5.77
CA VAL A 110 4.37 -3.99 5.29
C VAL A 110 3.69 -4.79 6.39
N ALA A 111 4.44 -5.64 7.11
CA ALA A 111 3.91 -6.41 8.25
C ALA A 111 3.34 -5.49 9.34
N GLY A 112 4.06 -4.42 9.69
CA GLY A 112 3.62 -3.45 10.69
C GLY A 112 2.33 -2.73 10.33
N LEU A 113 2.07 -2.50 9.03
CA LEU A 113 0.83 -1.86 8.56
C LEU A 113 -0.41 -2.73 8.82
N ILE A 114 -0.28 -4.04 8.66
CA ILE A 114 -1.41 -4.99 8.78
C ILE A 114 -1.39 -5.78 10.10
N GLY A 115 -0.44 -5.51 10.99
CA GLY A 115 -0.29 -6.22 12.27
C GLY A 115 0.18 -7.68 12.13
N ALA A 116 0.88 -8.02 11.04
CA ALA A 116 1.41 -9.36 10.79
C ALA A 116 2.86 -9.52 11.23
N SER A 117 3.35 -10.76 11.26
CA SER A 117 4.78 -11.06 11.37
C SER A 117 5.47 -10.85 10.02
N PRO A 118 6.71 -10.31 9.97
CA PRO A 118 7.45 -10.18 8.71
C PRO A 118 7.59 -11.51 7.97
N LYS A 119 7.67 -12.64 8.68
CA LYS A 119 7.77 -13.98 8.09
C LYS A 119 6.54 -14.42 7.29
N GLU A 120 5.40 -13.76 7.51
CA GLU A 120 4.13 -14.03 6.83
C GLU A 120 4.00 -13.21 5.54
N ILE A 121 4.88 -12.23 5.31
CA ILE A 121 4.86 -11.37 4.12
C ILE A 121 5.66 -12.03 3.00
N ILE A 122 4.96 -12.42 1.93
CA ILE A 122 5.55 -12.92 0.70
C ILE A 122 5.39 -11.85 -0.39
N PHE A 123 6.51 -11.36 -0.92
CA PHE A 123 6.50 -10.40 -2.02
C PHE A 123 6.13 -11.11 -3.34
N THR A 124 5.26 -10.46 -4.11
CA THR A 124 4.82 -10.89 -5.44
C THR A 124 4.88 -9.68 -6.38
N SER A 125 4.63 -9.89 -7.67
CA SER A 125 4.55 -8.81 -8.67
C SER A 125 3.30 -7.92 -8.51
N GLY A 126 2.31 -8.33 -7.72
CA GLY A 126 1.12 -7.52 -7.43
C GLY A 126 -0.07 -8.34 -6.93
N ALA A 127 -1.20 -7.65 -6.71
CA ALA A 127 -2.41 -8.27 -6.16
C ALA A 127 -2.98 -9.40 -7.05
N THR A 128 -2.84 -9.30 -8.38
CA THR A 128 -3.26 -10.37 -9.30
C THR A 128 -2.50 -11.67 -9.03
N GLU A 129 -1.19 -11.61 -8.86
CA GLU A 129 -0.37 -12.78 -8.53
C GLU A 129 -0.67 -13.27 -7.11
N SER A 130 -0.79 -12.35 -6.14
CA SER A 130 -1.13 -12.69 -4.76
C SER A 130 -2.45 -13.46 -4.65
N ASN A 131 -3.50 -13.02 -5.36
CA ASN A 131 -4.79 -13.71 -5.41
C ASN A 131 -4.68 -15.09 -6.07
N ASN A 132 -3.91 -15.20 -7.16
CA ASN A 132 -3.69 -16.49 -7.82
C ASN A 132 -2.97 -17.47 -6.90
N ILE A 133 -1.89 -17.05 -6.24
CA ILE A 133 -1.12 -17.90 -5.32
C ILE A 133 -2.00 -18.32 -4.14
N SER A 134 -2.76 -17.39 -3.56
CA SER A 134 -3.62 -17.70 -2.41
C SER A 134 -4.71 -18.70 -2.76
N ILE A 135 -5.41 -18.49 -3.88
CA ILE A 135 -6.54 -19.34 -4.27
C ILE A 135 -6.07 -20.70 -4.79
N LYS A 136 -5.20 -20.69 -5.80
CA LYS A 136 -4.73 -21.93 -6.43
C LYS A 136 -3.81 -22.70 -5.50
N GLY A 137 -2.91 -22.01 -4.81
CA GLY A 137 -1.96 -22.64 -3.89
C GLY A 137 -2.66 -23.38 -2.75
N VAL A 138 -3.63 -22.74 -2.07
CA VAL A 138 -4.39 -23.39 -0.98
C VAL A 138 -5.17 -24.59 -1.50
N MET A 139 -5.88 -24.44 -2.62
CA MET A 139 -6.70 -25.51 -3.16
C MET A 139 -5.88 -26.68 -3.71
N HIS A 140 -4.73 -26.42 -4.33
CA HIS A 140 -3.80 -27.47 -4.77
C HIS A 140 -3.15 -28.19 -3.60
N PHE A 141 -2.81 -27.46 -2.52
CA PHE A 141 -2.22 -28.05 -1.32
C PHE A 141 -3.19 -29.00 -0.60
N TYR A 142 -4.46 -28.62 -0.49
CA TYR A 142 -5.49 -29.42 0.18
C TYR A 142 -6.33 -30.30 -0.75
N ARG A 143 -5.96 -30.43 -2.03
CA ARG A 143 -6.76 -31.05 -3.10
C ARG A 143 -7.33 -32.42 -2.78
N ASP A 144 -6.62 -33.21 -1.97
CA ASP A 144 -6.99 -34.59 -1.66
C ASP A 144 -8.16 -34.65 -0.65
N LYS A 145 -8.38 -33.58 0.12
CA LYS A 145 -9.40 -33.50 1.17
C LYS A 145 -10.45 -32.42 0.92
N LYS A 146 -10.06 -31.33 0.26
CA LYS A 146 -10.87 -30.13 0.08
C LYS A 146 -11.03 -29.85 -1.41
N LYS A 147 -12.27 -29.83 -1.87
CA LYS A 147 -12.61 -29.63 -3.29
C LYS A 147 -13.57 -28.48 -3.54
N HIS A 148 -13.97 -27.76 -2.50
CA HIS A 148 -14.95 -26.68 -2.61
C HIS A 148 -14.37 -25.32 -2.24
N VAL A 149 -14.63 -24.32 -3.07
CA VAL A 149 -14.29 -22.90 -2.86
C VAL A 149 -15.57 -22.09 -2.80
N ILE A 150 -15.64 -21.14 -1.87
CA ILE A 150 -16.72 -20.15 -1.82
C ILE A 150 -16.14 -18.78 -2.14
N THR A 151 -16.80 -18.05 -3.04
CA THR A 151 -16.41 -16.68 -3.39
C THR A 151 -17.65 -15.85 -3.73
N THR A 152 -17.49 -14.56 -4.05
CA THR A 152 -18.62 -13.67 -4.41
C THR A 152 -18.67 -13.42 -5.92
N GLN A 153 -19.85 -13.09 -6.45
CA GLN A 153 -20.00 -12.70 -7.85
C GLN A 153 -19.34 -11.35 -8.19
N THR A 154 -19.05 -10.54 -7.17
CA THR A 154 -18.50 -9.19 -7.28
C THR A 154 -17.01 -9.10 -7.01
N GLU A 155 -16.31 -10.23 -6.91
CA GLU A 155 -14.85 -10.23 -6.75
C GLU A 155 -14.14 -9.61 -7.96
N HIS A 156 -12.90 -9.17 -7.74
CA HIS A 156 -12.04 -8.77 -8.84
C HIS A 156 -11.80 -9.95 -9.80
N LYS A 157 -11.66 -9.64 -11.10
CA LYS A 157 -11.53 -10.63 -12.17
C LYS A 157 -10.43 -11.68 -11.93
N CYS A 158 -9.32 -11.31 -11.30
CA CYS A 158 -8.25 -12.26 -11.00
C CYS A 158 -8.66 -13.39 -10.03
N VAL A 159 -9.64 -13.14 -9.14
CA VAL A 159 -10.22 -14.16 -8.26
C VAL A 159 -11.20 -15.01 -9.06
N LEU A 160 -12.14 -14.39 -9.77
CA LEU A 160 -13.14 -15.09 -10.58
C LEU A 160 -12.51 -16.01 -11.64
N ASP A 161 -11.49 -15.53 -12.35
CA ASP A 161 -10.78 -16.33 -13.36
C ASP A 161 -9.92 -17.42 -12.73
N SER A 162 -9.35 -17.19 -11.53
CA SER A 162 -8.66 -18.24 -10.77
C SER A 162 -9.62 -19.34 -10.34
N CYS A 163 -10.80 -18.98 -9.84
CA CYS A 163 -11.85 -19.92 -9.49
C CYS A 163 -12.37 -20.68 -10.72
N ARG A 164 -12.60 -20.01 -11.85
CA ARG A 164 -12.98 -20.67 -13.11
C ARG A 164 -11.92 -21.66 -13.58
N HIS A 165 -10.64 -21.33 -13.42
CA HIS A 165 -9.55 -22.25 -13.72
C HIS A 165 -9.59 -23.48 -12.81
N LEU A 166 -9.79 -23.31 -11.50
CA LEU A 166 -9.97 -24.44 -10.57
C LEU A 166 -11.18 -25.31 -10.94
N GLN A 167 -12.27 -24.71 -11.43
CA GLN A 167 -13.41 -25.50 -11.93
C GLN A 167 -13.03 -26.43 -13.10
N GLN A 168 -12.15 -25.97 -14.00
CA GLN A 168 -11.64 -26.79 -15.11
C GLN A 168 -10.77 -27.96 -14.61
N GLU A 169 -10.16 -27.81 -13.44
CA GLU A 169 -9.36 -28.86 -12.78
C GLU A 169 -10.20 -29.80 -11.90
N GLY A 170 -11.52 -29.60 -11.83
CA GLY A 170 -12.44 -30.47 -11.10
C GLY A 170 -12.73 -30.04 -9.65
N PHE A 171 -12.41 -28.80 -9.28
CA PHE A 171 -12.91 -28.19 -8.05
C PHE A 171 -14.33 -27.64 -8.22
N GLU A 172 -15.10 -27.62 -7.15
CA GLU A 172 -16.39 -26.96 -7.11
C GLU A 172 -16.25 -25.54 -6.58
N VAL A 173 -16.97 -24.58 -7.19
CA VAL A 173 -16.96 -23.19 -6.75
C VAL A 173 -18.39 -22.69 -6.58
N THR A 174 -18.70 -22.20 -5.38
CA THR A 174 -19.94 -21.46 -5.10
C THR A 174 -19.69 -19.97 -5.24
N TYR A 175 -20.41 -19.32 -6.15
CA TYR A 175 -20.39 -17.86 -6.33
C TYR A 175 -21.61 -17.23 -5.63
N LEU A 176 -21.42 -16.75 -4.41
CA LEU A 176 -22.45 -16.13 -3.61
C LEU A 176 -22.96 -14.84 -4.28
N PRO A 177 -24.30 -14.67 -4.38
CA PRO A 177 -24.87 -13.40 -4.78
C PRO A 177 -24.66 -12.36 -3.68
N VAL A 178 -24.67 -11.09 -4.06
CA VAL A 178 -24.68 -9.96 -3.12
C VAL A 178 -26.07 -9.35 -3.05
N LYS A 179 -26.37 -8.67 -1.93
CA LYS A 179 -27.55 -7.84 -1.77
C LYS A 179 -27.46 -6.60 -2.66
N LYS A 180 -28.55 -5.83 -2.75
CA LYS A 180 -28.62 -4.61 -3.59
C LYS A 180 -27.62 -3.53 -3.19
N ASP A 181 -27.17 -3.55 -1.94
CA ASP A 181 -26.14 -2.67 -1.39
C ASP A 181 -24.71 -3.21 -1.58
N GLY A 182 -24.54 -4.35 -2.25
CA GLY A 182 -23.25 -5.00 -2.50
C GLY A 182 -22.72 -5.85 -1.34
N LEU A 183 -23.43 -5.91 -0.20
CA LEU A 183 -23.02 -6.73 0.93
C LEU A 183 -23.43 -8.20 0.74
N ILE A 184 -22.61 -9.11 1.25
CA ILE A 184 -22.98 -10.53 1.29
C ILE A 184 -24.04 -10.79 2.37
N ASP A 185 -24.77 -11.88 2.20
CA ASP A 185 -25.62 -12.43 3.25
C ASP A 185 -24.84 -13.48 4.06
N LEU A 186 -24.55 -13.17 5.33
CA LEU A 186 -23.79 -14.06 6.20
C LEU A 186 -24.51 -15.40 6.45
N ASP A 187 -25.84 -15.43 6.40
CA ASP A 187 -26.58 -16.68 6.55
C ASP A 187 -26.46 -17.56 5.31
N GLN A 188 -26.41 -16.95 4.11
CA GLN A 188 -26.12 -17.68 2.88
C GLN A 188 -24.68 -18.19 2.86
N LEU A 189 -23.72 -17.40 3.37
CA LEU A 189 -22.34 -17.84 3.55
C LEU A 189 -22.27 -19.09 4.45
N ARG A 190 -22.89 -19.04 5.63
CA ARG A 190 -22.95 -20.19 6.55
C ARG A 190 -23.58 -21.41 5.90
N ALA A 191 -24.69 -21.23 5.20
CA ALA A 191 -25.39 -22.32 4.52
C ALA A 191 -24.59 -22.93 3.35
N ALA A 192 -23.72 -22.15 2.72
CA ALA A 192 -22.86 -22.62 1.64
C ALA A 192 -21.64 -23.41 2.14
N ILE A 193 -21.28 -23.31 3.41
CA ILE A 193 -20.13 -24.04 3.98
C ILE A 193 -20.45 -25.52 4.09
N ARG A 194 -19.59 -26.32 3.48
CA ARG A 194 -19.63 -27.79 3.45
C ARG A 194 -18.38 -28.41 4.08
N PRO A 195 -18.40 -29.69 4.51
CA PRO A 195 -17.23 -30.37 5.08
C PRO A 195 -15.99 -30.38 4.15
N ASP A 196 -16.19 -30.37 2.83
CA ASP A 196 -15.16 -30.36 1.80
C ASP A 196 -14.72 -28.94 1.37
N THR A 197 -15.22 -27.89 2.02
CA THR A 197 -14.83 -26.49 1.78
C THR A 197 -13.40 -26.27 2.22
N GLY A 198 -12.55 -25.85 1.29
CA GLY A 198 -11.12 -25.59 1.50
C GLY A 198 -10.78 -24.12 1.60
N LEU A 199 -11.54 -23.25 0.93
CA LEU A 199 -11.24 -21.82 0.87
C LEU A 199 -12.53 -21.01 0.75
N ILE A 200 -12.56 -19.89 1.47
CA ILE A 200 -13.53 -18.81 1.28
C ILE A 200 -12.74 -17.57 0.89
N SER A 201 -13.06 -16.96 -0.25
CA SER A 201 -12.37 -15.76 -0.77
C SER A 201 -13.38 -14.65 -1.01
N ILE A 202 -13.32 -13.63 -0.15
CA ILE A 202 -14.20 -12.45 -0.17
C ILE A 202 -13.33 -11.21 0.03
N MET A 203 -13.38 -10.27 -0.91
CA MET A 203 -12.59 -9.04 -0.87
C MET A 203 -13.04 -8.08 0.25
N THR A 204 -12.08 -7.39 0.87
CA THR A 204 -12.36 -6.43 1.94
C THR A 204 -13.14 -5.21 1.44
N VAL A 205 -12.72 -4.62 0.31
CA VAL A 205 -13.34 -3.43 -0.28
C VAL A 205 -13.49 -3.66 -1.78
N ASN A 206 -14.69 -3.47 -2.31
CA ASN A 206 -14.93 -3.61 -3.74
C ASN A 206 -14.31 -2.46 -4.55
N ASN A 207 -13.58 -2.79 -5.61
CA ASN A 207 -12.85 -1.80 -6.42
C ASN A 207 -13.75 -0.95 -7.33
N GLU A 208 -15.00 -1.35 -7.58
CA GLU A 208 -15.94 -0.63 -8.46
C GLU A 208 -16.91 0.24 -7.65
N ILE A 209 -17.56 -0.34 -6.64
CA ILE A 209 -18.61 0.32 -5.85
C ILE A 209 -18.17 0.76 -4.45
N GLY A 210 -16.96 0.40 -4.01
CA GLY A 210 -16.40 0.84 -2.72
C GLY A 210 -17.03 0.21 -1.48
N VAL A 211 -17.89 -0.79 -1.64
CA VAL A 211 -18.54 -1.49 -0.52
C VAL A 211 -17.51 -2.26 0.29
N ILE A 212 -17.62 -2.15 1.62
CA ILE A 212 -16.72 -2.81 2.59
C ILE A 212 -17.44 -4.03 3.15
N GLN A 213 -16.85 -5.22 2.98
CA GLN A 213 -17.43 -6.46 3.52
C GLN A 213 -17.11 -6.63 5.01
N PRO A 214 -17.98 -7.30 5.78
CA PRO A 214 -17.77 -7.59 7.21
C PRO A 214 -16.72 -8.71 7.41
N VAL A 215 -15.44 -8.40 7.14
CA VAL A 215 -14.35 -9.38 7.10
C VAL A 215 -14.05 -10.04 8.45
N VAL A 216 -14.35 -9.35 9.57
CA VAL A 216 -14.15 -9.91 10.91
C VAL A 216 -15.18 -11.01 11.16
N GLU A 217 -16.44 -10.74 10.88
CA GLU A 217 -17.54 -11.68 11.03
C GLU A 217 -17.41 -12.86 10.05
N ILE A 218 -16.95 -12.60 8.83
CA ILE A 218 -16.59 -13.66 7.88
C ILE A 218 -15.48 -14.54 8.45
N GLY A 219 -14.44 -13.93 9.03
CA GLY A 219 -13.33 -14.64 9.66
C GLY A 219 -13.75 -15.50 10.84
N GLU A 220 -14.72 -15.06 11.64
CA GLU A 220 -15.30 -15.85 12.74
C GLU A 220 -16.15 -17.03 12.27
N ILE A 221 -16.70 -16.97 11.05
CA ILE A 221 -17.47 -18.06 10.44
C ILE A 221 -16.55 -19.15 9.86
N CYS A 222 -15.36 -18.79 9.39
CA CYS A 222 -14.40 -19.70 8.74
C CYS A 222 -13.69 -20.63 9.73
#